data_AF-A0A834L9H5-F1
#
_entry.id   AF-A0A834L9H5-F1
#
_cell.length_a   1.000
_cell.length_b   1.000
_cell.length_c   1.000
_cell.angle_alpha   90.00
_cell.angle_beta   90.00
_cell.angle_gamma   90.00
#
_symmetry.space_group_name_H-M   'P 1'
#
loop_
_entity.id
_entity.type
_entity.pdbx_description
1 polymer ?
#
loop_
_entity_poly.entity_id
_entity_poly.type
_entity_poly.pdbx_seq_one_letter_code
_entity_poly.pdbx_strand_id
1 'polypeptide(L)'
;MKGLGSDQDWRRSGRIRDLFRRLRRFWCRKANMMNTAELSSEEESDRSMSRSTLPETMAVVESEIEKAVSLLRHAEWPLIVLGKGAAIAGAENGLKKLVETTGIPFLRTPMGKGLLPDTHELAATAARSLAIGKCDVALVVGARLNWLLHFGEPPNWLKDVKFIFVDISKEEIELRKPCLDLVGDAAKVVEMIDKEIKDDPFCLGKTHPWVEAIQKKANENVSKMVAQLAKDVVPFNFWHR
;
A
#
# COMPACT_ATOMS: atom_id res chain seq x y z
N MET A 1 -15.84 -58.93 -19.98
CA MET A 1 -17.29 -58.72 -20.16
C MET A 1 -17.68 -57.43 -19.43
N LYS A 2 -18.17 -56.43 -20.19
CA LYS A 2 -18.99 -55.23 -19.82
C LYS A 2 -18.53 -54.43 -18.57
N GLY A 3 -18.07 -53.18 -18.62
CA GLY A 3 -18.51 -52.02 -19.40
C GLY A 3 -19.44 -51.15 -18.54
N LEU A 4 -18.99 -49.92 -18.20
CA LEU A 4 -19.72 -48.64 -17.97
C LEU A 4 -19.09 -47.81 -16.83
N GLY A 5 -18.62 -46.61 -17.16
CA GLY A 5 -18.32 -45.54 -16.20
C GLY A 5 -19.49 -44.56 -16.06
N SER A 6 -19.42 -43.67 -15.07
CA SER A 6 -19.95 -42.30 -15.15
C SER A 6 -19.63 -41.49 -13.90
N ASP A 7 -19.06 -40.31 -14.12
CA ASP A 7 -19.25 -39.08 -13.33
C ASP A 7 -20.65 -38.95 -12.72
N GLN A 8 -20.75 -38.49 -11.47
CA GLN A 8 -21.98 -37.85 -10.96
C GLN A 8 -21.69 -36.59 -10.15
N ASP A 9 -21.57 -35.50 -10.91
CA ASP A 9 -22.19 -34.18 -10.76
C ASP A 9 -23.25 -34.04 -9.62
N TRP A 10 -22.84 -33.55 -8.46
CA TRP A 10 -23.72 -33.25 -7.31
C TRP A 10 -24.63 -32.02 -7.53
N ARG A 11 -24.57 -31.35 -8.69
CA ARG A 11 -25.31 -30.10 -8.96
C ARG A 11 -26.76 -30.28 -9.42
N ARG A 12 -27.29 -31.50 -9.51
CA ARG A 12 -28.65 -31.78 -10.06
C ARG A 12 -29.74 -32.15 -9.05
N SER A 13 -29.56 -31.86 -7.77
CA SER A 13 -30.64 -31.98 -6.78
C SER A 13 -31.43 -30.65 -6.68
N GLY A 14 -32.56 -30.56 -7.38
CA GLY A 14 -33.46 -29.39 -7.33
C GLY A 14 -34.01 -29.07 -5.93
N ARG A 15 -33.93 -30.02 -5.00
CA ARG A 15 -34.44 -29.88 -3.62
C ARG A 15 -33.59 -28.93 -2.76
N ILE A 16 -32.28 -28.82 -3.00
CA ILE A 16 -31.37 -27.94 -2.24
C ILE A 16 -31.47 -26.49 -2.71
N ARG A 17 -31.65 -26.26 -4.02
CA ARG A 17 -31.89 -24.92 -4.59
C ARG A 17 -33.19 -24.30 -4.09
N ASP A 18 -34.24 -25.10 -3.95
CA ASP A 18 -35.52 -24.62 -3.44
C ASP A 18 -35.50 -24.37 -1.92
N LEU A 19 -34.68 -25.11 -1.17
CA LEU A 19 -34.43 -24.83 0.24
C LEU A 19 -33.68 -23.50 0.42
N PHE A 20 -32.64 -23.24 -0.38
CA PHE A 20 -31.94 -21.94 -0.38
C PHE A 20 -32.84 -20.78 -0.84
N ARG A 21 -33.71 -20.98 -1.85
CA ARG A 21 -34.68 -19.96 -2.25
C ARG A 21 -35.76 -19.71 -1.20
N ARG A 22 -36.18 -20.73 -0.45
CA ARG A 22 -37.13 -20.58 0.66
C ARG A 22 -36.48 -19.88 1.85
N LEU A 23 -35.24 -20.24 2.21
CA LEU A 23 -34.47 -19.56 3.25
C LEU A 23 -34.18 -18.10 2.86
N ARG A 24 -33.81 -17.83 1.61
CA ARG A 24 -33.61 -16.46 1.11
C ARG A 24 -34.91 -15.66 1.08
N ARG A 25 -36.05 -16.28 0.76
CA ARG A 25 -37.37 -15.62 0.85
C ARG A 25 -37.84 -15.41 2.29
N PHE A 26 -37.50 -16.30 3.21
CA PHE A 26 -37.81 -16.16 4.63
C PHE A 26 -36.93 -15.10 5.29
N TRP A 27 -35.65 -15.03 4.91
CA TRP A 27 -34.71 -13.99 5.32
C TRP A 27 -35.09 -12.63 4.70
N CYS A 28 -35.48 -12.58 3.42
CA CYS A 28 -36.04 -11.37 2.80
C CYS A 28 -37.36 -10.92 3.45
N ARG A 29 -38.26 -11.83 3.84
CA ARG A 29 -39.51 -11.45 4.51
C ARG A 29 -39.27 -10.94 5.93
N LYS A 30 -38.28 -11.49 6.65
CA LYS A 30 -37.90 -11.00 7.98
C LYS A 30 -37.16 -9.66 7.91
N ALA A 31 -36.41 -9.41 6.84
CA ALA A 31 -35.81 -8.11 6.54
C ALA A 31 -36.84 -7.06 6.09
N ASN A 32 -37.98 -7.46 5.52
CA ASN A 32 -39.05 -6.55 5.07
C ASN A 32 -40.01 -6.08 6.18
N MET A 33 -39.69 -6.35 7.45
CA MET A 33 -40.48 -5.88 8.61
C MET A 33 -39.61 -5.13 9.62
N MET A 34 -38.54 -4.52 9.14
CA MET A 34 -37.81 -3.46 9.82
C MET A 34 -37.67 -2.31 8.83
N ASN A 35 -38.06 -1.13 9.29
CA ASN A 35 -38.23 0.11 8.55
C ASN A 35 -37.06 0.37 7.58
N THR A 36 -37.29 0.19 6.27
CA THR A 36 -36.30 0.32 5.19
C THR A 36 -36.00 1.77 4.80
N ALA A 37 -36.46 2.77 5.57
CA ALA A 37 -36.19 4.18 5.31
C ALA A 37 -34.99 4.73 6.12
N GLU A 38 -34.63 4.11 7.24
CA GLU A 38 -33.55 4.60 8.13
C GLU A 38 -32.18 3.97 7.78
N LEU A 39 -32.17 2.74 7.28
CA LEU A 39 -30.94 2.04 6.88
C LEU A 39 -30.40 2.50 5.51
N SER A 40 -31.25 3.01 4.62
CA SER A 40 -30.81 3.58 3.34
C SER A 40 -30.18 4.96 3.50
N SER A 41 -30.61 5.74 4.50
CA SER A 41 -29.98 7.04 4.79
C SER A 41 -28.58 6.92 5.38
N GLU A 42 -28.30 5.86 6.15
CA GLU A 42 -26.99 5.67 6.78
C GLU A 42 -25.92 5.20 5.77
N GLU A 43 -26.22 4.21 4.92
CA GLU A 43 -25.28 3.70 3.91
C GLU A 43 -25.05 4.69 2.74
N GLU A 44 -26.06 5.50 2.42
CA GLU A 44 -25.94 6.53 1.38
C GLU A 44 -25.29 7.81 1.92
N SER A 45 -25.41 8.10 3.23
CA SER A 45 -24.70 9.23 3.88
C SER A 45 -23.19 8.98 4.05
N ASP A 46 -22.76 7.73 4.24
CA ASP A 46 -21.33 7.40 4.35
C ASP A 46 -20.61 7.47 2.99
N ARG A 47 -21.33 7.21 1.89
CA ARG A 47 -20.81 7.39 0.53
C ARG A 47 -20.90 8.84 0.04
N SER A 48 -21.81 9.63 0.62
CA SER A 48 -21.99 11.05 0.32
C SER A 48 -21.25 11.99 1.27
N MET A 49 -20.41 11.48 2.17
CA MET A 49 -19.49 12.32 2.94
C MET A 49 -18.44 12.81 1.95
N SER A 50 -18.77 13.96 1.38
CA SER A 50 -18.14 14.69 0.29
C SER A 50 -16.67 14.33 0.12
N ARG A 51 -16.25 14.06 -1.13
CA ARG A 51 -15.02 14.66 -1.64
C ARG A 51 -15.15 16.15 -1.37
N SER A 52 -14.82 16.59 -0.16
CA SER A 52 -14.73 18.00 0.16
C SER A 52 -13.71 18.49 -0.84
N THR A 53 -14.15 19.39 -1.72
CA THR A 53 -13.24 20.13 -2.57
C THR A 53 -12.26 20.78 -1.62
N LEU A 54 -11.08 20.18 -1.50
CA LEU A 54 -10.00 20.73 -0.71
C LEU A 54 -9.85 22.19 -1.14
N PRO A 55 -9.71 23.13 -0.19
CA PRO A 55 -9.60 24.53 -0.54
C PRO A 55 -8.47 24.68 -1.57
N GLU A 56 -8.74 25.41 -2.67
CA GLU A 56 -7.83 25.61 -3.81
C GLU A 56 -6.44 26.16 -3.39
N THR A 57 -6.32 26.62 -2.15
CA THR A 57 -5.11 27.14 -1.52
C THR A 57 -4.05 26.10 -1.15
N MET A 58 -4.27 24.80 -1.40
CA MET A 58 -3.24 23.74 -1.27
C MET A 58 -2.71 23.28 -2.63
N ALA A 59 -2.55 24.20 -3.58
CA ALA A 59 -1.87 23.91 -4.83
C ALA A 59 -0.37 23.76 -4.54
N VAL A 60 0.16 22.55 -4.71
CA VAL A 60 1.61 22.32 -4.68
C VAL A 60 2.25 23.10 -5.82
N VAL A 61 3.35 23.78 -5.52
CA VAL A 61 4.04 24.61 -6.50
C VAL A 61 4.81 23.71 -7.45
N GLU A 62 4.71 23.92 -8.77
CA GLU A 62 5.42 23.11 -9.77
C GLU A 62 6.94 23.04 -9.50
N SER A 63 7.54 24.15 -9.06
CA SER A 63 8.96 24.19 -8.67
C SER A 63 9.34 23.25 -7.51
N GLU A 64 8.39 22.86 -6.66
CA GLU A 64 8.63 21.88 -5.60
C GLU A 64 8.56 20.46 -6.16
N ILE A 65 7.69 20.19 -7.12
CA ILE A 65 7.62 18.92 -7.84
C ILE A 65 8.93 18.67 -8.61
N GLU A 66 9.42 19.67 -9.34
CA GLU A 66 10.71 19.60 -10.04
C GLU A 66 11.87 19.25 -9.09
N LYS A 67 11.91 19.89 -7.91
CA LYS A 67 12.90 19.60 -6.86
C LYS A 67 12.76 18.16 -6.33
N ALA A 68 11.54 17.68 -6.11
CA ALA A 68 11.29 16.31 -5.66
C ALA A 68 11.81 15.29 -6.67
N VAL A 69 11.52 15.50 -7.96
CA VAL A 69 11.99 14.63 -9.04
C VAL A 69 13.50 14.68 -9.20
N SER A 70 14.10 15.87 -9.11
CA SER A 70 15.56 16.05 -9.13
C SER A 70 16.25 15.29 -7.99
N LEU A 71 15.71 15.37 -6.76
CA LEU A 71 16.20 14.63 -5.61
C LEU A 71 16.11 13.11 -5.82
N LEU A 72 14.99 12.62 -6.35
CA LEU A 72 14.83 11.19 -6.64
C LEU A 72 15.74 10.70 -7.76
N ARG A 73 16.03 11.54 -8.76
CA ARG A 73 16.90 11.21 -9.88
C ARG A 73 18.37 11.11 -9.47
N HIS A 74 18.80 11.92 -8.51
CA HIS A 74 20.18 11.92 -8.00
C HIS A 74 20.37 11.00 -6.78
N ALA A 75 19.31 10.31 -6.36
CA ALA A 75 19.38 9.32 -5.30
C ALA A 75 20.08 8.06 -5.79
N GLU A 76 21.02 7.56 -4.99
CA GLU A 76 21.66 6.26 -5.22
C GLU A 76 20.79 5.10 -4.68
N TRP A 77 20.05 5.32 -3.59
CA TRP A 77 19.27 4.30 -2.88
C TRP A 77 17.84 4.78 -2.56
N PRO A 78 17.04 5.23 -3.57
CA PRO A 78 15.74 5.83 -3.32
C PRO A 78 14.71 4.82 -2.78
N LEU A 79 13.80 5.29 -1.93
CA LEU A 79 12.71 4.48 -1.37
C LEU A 79 11.39 5.25 -1.39
N ILE A 80 10.32 4.58 -1.82
CA ILE A 80 8.95 5.12 -1.72
C ILE A 80 8.25 4.49 -0.51
N VAL A 81 7.75 5.30 0.43
CA VAL A 81 7.01 4.86 1.61
C VAL A 81 5.54 5.20 1.46
N LEU A 82 4.68 4.19 1.51
CA LEU A 82 3.24 4.30 1.27
C LEU A 82 2.44 4.17 2.58
N GLY A 83 1.72 5.24 2.91
CA GLY A 83 0.92 5.34 4.12
C GLY A 83 -0.58 5.15 3.92
N LYS A 84 -1.32 5.23 5.02
CA LYS A 84 -2.79 5.23 5.01
C LYS A 84 -3.37 6.42 4.24
N GLY A 85 -2.74 7.60 4.33
CA GLY A 85 -3.20 8.82 3.68
C GLY A 85 -3.25 8.68 2.15
N ALA A 86 -2.27 7.98 1.57
CA ALA A 86 -2.29 7.67 0.14
C ALA A 86 -3.45 6.75 -0.26
N ALA A 87 -3.81 5.80 0.61
CA ALA A 87 -4.96 4.92 0.40
C ALA A 87 -6.28 5.68 0.48
N ILE A 88 -6.42 6.57 1.47
CA ILE A 88 -7.61 7.43 1.63
C ILE A 88 -7.77 8.37 0.42
N ALA A 89 -6.67 8.92 -0.09
CA ALA A 89 -6.69 9.79 -1.28
C ALA A 89 -7.03 9.04 -2.59
N GLY A 90 -7.01 7.70 -2.59
CA GLY A 90 -7.24 6.90 -3.79
C GLY A 90 -6.09 6.96 -4.80
N ALA A 91 -4.85 7.15 -4.33
CA ALA A 91 -3.67 7.32 -5.19
C ALA A 91 -3.11 6.00 -5.78
N GLU A 92 -3.86 4.89 -5.69
CA GLU A 92 -3.40 3.52 -6.05
C GLU A 92 -2.82 3.44 -7.46
N ASN A 93 -3.58 3.92 -8.44
CA ASN A 93 -3.19 3.87 -9.85
C ASN A 93 -2.00 4.77 -10.15
N GLY A 94 -1.95 5.97 -9.54
CA GLY A 94 -0.83 6.89 -9.71
C GLY A 94 0.46 6.33 -9.12
N LEU A 95 0.39 5.77 -7.90
CA LEU A 95 1.53 5.17 -7.23
C LEU A 95 2.04 3.92 -7.96
N LYS A 96 1.13 3.09 -8.47
CA LYS A 96 1.50 1.94 -9.28
C LYS A 96 2.28 2.38 -10.53
N LYS A 97 1.76 3.36 -11.26
CA LYS A 97 2.45 3.92 -12.44
C LYS A 97 3.81 4.50 -12.07
N LEU A 98 3.87 5.31 -11.01
CA LEU A 98 5.12 5.92 -10.55
C LEU A 98 6.19 4.86 -10.24
N VAL A 99 5.82 3.80 -9.53
CA VAL A 99 6.72 2.68 -9.19
C VAL A 99 7.16 1.92 -10.43
N GLU A 100 6.25 1.63 -11.35
CA GLU A 100 6.54 0.91 -12.60
C GLU A 100 7.43 1.74 -13.56
N THR A 101 7.20 3.06 -13.65
CA THR A 101 7.98 3.99 -14.47
C THR A 101 9.41 4.15 -13.92
N THR A 102 9.54 4.42 -12.61
CA THR A 102 10.83 4.74 -11.99
C THR A 102 11.66 3.51 -11.61
N GLY A 103 11.01 2.37 -11.42
CA GLY A 103 11.65 1.17 -10.88
C GLY A 103 12.08 1.30 -9.42
N ILE A 104 11.64 2.33 -8.70
CA ILE A 104 12.02 2.57 -7.30
C ILE A 104 11.36 1.53 -6.38
N PRO A 105 12.13 0.86 -5.50
CA PRO A 105 11.57 0.00 -4.47
C PRO A 105 10.60 0.74 -3.56
N PHE A 106 9.50 0.09 -3.16
CA PHE A 106 8.51 0.69 -2.28
C PHE A 106 8.29 -0.13 -1.02
N LEU A 107 7.98 0.56 0.07
CA LEU A 107 7.60 0.01 1.35
C LEU A 107 6.21 0.51 1.72
N ARG A 108 5.32 -0.40 2.11
CA ARG A 108 3.98 -0.04 2.59
C ARG A 108 3.93 -0.16 4.11
N THR A 109 3.25 0.79 4.74
CA THR A 109 2.83 0.64 6.13
C THR A 109 1.73 -0.43 6.24
N PRO A 110 1.53 -1.07 7.41
CA PRO A 110 0.44 -2.02 7.63
C PRO A 110 -0.94 -1.49 7.23
N MET A 111 -1.16 -0.18 7.43
CA MET A 111 -2.40 0.50 7.07
C MET A 111 -2.47 0.94 5.60
N GLY A 112 -1.34 0.93 4.88
CA GLY A 112 -1.28 1.13 3.43
C GLY A 112 -1.47 -0.16 2.63
N LYS A 113 -1.89 -1.25 3.29
CA LYS A 113 -2.21 -2.51 2.62
C LYS A 113 -3.41 -2.31 1.70
N GLY A 114 -3.26 -2.68 0.43
CA GLY A 114 -4.26 -2.48 -0.61
C GLY A 114 -3.77 -1.58 -1.74
N LEU A 115 -2.88 -0.63 -1.46
CA LEU A 115 -2.36 0.31 -2.46
C LEU A 115 -1.65 -0.40 -3.63
N LEU A 116 -0.66 -1.23 -3.30
CA LEU A 116 0.06 -2.06 -4.25
C LEU A 116 0.11 -3.51 -3.76
N PRO A 117 0.17 -4.49 -4.68
CA PRO A 117 0.24 -5.90 -4.32
C PRO A 117 1.54 -6.21 -3.56
N ASP A 118 1.42 -7.04 -2.51
CA ASP A 118 2.57 -7.49 -1.72
C ASP A 118 3.54 -8.38 -2.51
N THR A 119 3.04 -9.01 -3.57
CA THR A 119 3.80 -9.88 -4.46
C THR A 119 4.56 -9.12 -5.54
N HIS A 120 4.53 -7.79 -5.53
CA HIS A 120 5.24 -6.98 -6.51
C HIS A 120 6.76 -7.15 -6.38
N GLU A 121 7.48 -7.22 -7.51
CA GLU A 121 8.94 -7.42 -7.52
C GLU A 121 9.71 -6.30 -6.80
N LEU A 122 9.16 -5.08 -6.81
CA LEU A 122 9.71 -3.89 -6.15
C LEU A 122 9.23 -3.72 -4.69
N ALA A 123 8.43 -4.64 -4.16
CA ALA A 123 7.96 -4.57 -2.78
C ALA A 123 9.10 -4.90 -1.81
N ALA A 124 9.57 -3.89 -1.08
CA ALA A 124 10.63 -4.02 -0.09
C ALA A 124 10.12 -4.52 1.28
N THR A 125 8.86 -4.97 1.39
CA THR A 125 8.23 -5.40 2.66
C THR A 125 9.04 -6.49 3.37
N ALA A 126 9.54 -7.50 2.63
CA ALA A 126 10.37 -8.56 3.19
C ALA A 126 11.82 -8.10 3.49
N ALA A 127 12.29 -7.02 2.86
CA ALA A 127 13.62 -6.44 3.04
C ALA A 127 13.61 -5.13 3.84
N ARG A 128 12.55 -4.90 4.65
CA ARG A 128 12.25 -3.62 5.31
C ARG A 128 13.45 -2.99 6.04
N SER A 129 14.17 -3.76 6.85
CA SER A 129 15.31 -3.23 7.62
C SER A 129 16.45 -2.75 6.73
N LEU A 130 16.69 -3.41 5.60
CA LEU A 130 17.70 -3.00 4.63
C LEU A 130 17.23 -1.78 3.83
N ALA A 131 15.95 -1.76 3.44
CA ALA A 131 15.33 -0.64 2.73
C ALA A 131 15.45 0.66 3.54
N ILE A 132 15.02 0.63 4.81
CA ILE A 132 15.07 1.80 5.70
C ILE A 132 16.51 2.18 6.06
N GLY A 133 17.37 1.20 6.36
CA GLY A 133 18.72 1.44 6.88
C GLY A 133 19.75 1.88 5.85
N LYS A 134 19.48 1.77 4.54
CA LYS A 134 20.39 2.20 3.47
C LYS A 134 19.82 3.29 2.57
N CYS A 135 18.57 3.69 2.77
CA CYS A 135 17.92 4.71 1.97
C CYS A 135 18.58 6.08 2.15
N ASP A 136 18.91 6.73 1.05
CA ASP A 136 19.44 8.10 1.01
C ASP A 136 18.35 9.14 0.72
N VAL A 137 17.35 8.81 -0.10
CA VAL A 137 16.19 9.67 -0.40
C VAL A 137 14.89 8.87 -0.24
N ALA A 138 14.03 9.31 0.68
CA ALA A 138 12.75 8.67 0.96
C ALA A 138 11.58 9.58 0.56
N LEU A 139 10.80 9.16 -0.44
CA LEU A 139 9.51 9.77 -0.77
C LEU A 139 8.42 9.16 0.09
N VAL A 140 7.91 9.91 1.05
CA VAL A 140 6.88 9.45 1.98
C VAL A 140 5.52 10.01 1.59
N VAL A 141 4.64 9.14 1.10
CA VAL A 141 3.32 9.52 0.59
C VAL A 141 2.21 9.14 1.57
N GLY A 142 1.60 10.16 2.18
CA GLY A 142 0.49 10.03 3.13
C GLY A 142 0.80 9.13 4.32
N ALA A 143 2.07 9.09 4.75
CA ALA A 143 2.54 8.27 5.86
C ALA A 143 3.22 9.15 6.91
N ARG A 144 2.92 8.88 8.18
CA ARG A 144 3.59 9.53 9.30
C ARG A 144 4.81 8.72 9.71
N LEU A 145 5.94 9.39 9.93
CA LEU A 145 7.11 8.78 10.56
C LEU A 145 6.86 8.60 12.05
N ASN A 146 6.09 7.57 12.40
CA ASN A 146 5.82 7.18 13.78
C ASN A 146 6.84 6.12 14.26
N TRP A 147 6.57 5.55 15.43
CA TRP A 147 7.38 4.48 16.02
C TRP A 147 7.61 3.29 15.09
N LEU A 148 6.65 3.00 14.20
CA LEU A 148 6.80 1.94 13.21
C LEU A 148 7.97 2.26 12.29
N LEU A 149 8.03 3.47 11.74
CA LEU A 149 9.11 3.95 10.88
C LEU A 149 10.27 4.56 11.66
N HIS A 150 10.39 4.25 12.95
CA HIS A 150 11.49 4.72 13.80
C HIS A 150 11.69 6.23 13.79
N PHE A 151 10.60 6.99 13.63
CA PHE A 151 10.62 8.45 13.64
C PHE A 151 11.50 9.12 12.58
N GLY A 152 12.05 8.36 11.63
CA GLY A 152 13.05 8.85 10.68
C GLY A 152 14.46 8.99 11.26
N GLU A 153 14.73 8.40 12.42
CA GLU A 153 15.93 8.68 13.20
C GLU A 153 16.98 7.53 13.12
N PRO A 154 18.28 7.85 13.27
CA PRO A 154 19.32 6.85 13.45
C PRO A 154 19.13 6.09 14.79
N PRO A 155 19.58 4.83 14.90
CA PRO A 155 20.44 4.10 13.97
C PRO A 155 19.70 3.38 12.84
N ASN A 156 18.36 3.44 12.83
CA ASN A 156 17.57 2.64 11.90
C ASN A 156 17.51 3.27 10.51
N TRP A 157 17.51 4.60 10.43
CA TRP A 157 17.72 5.36 9.20
C TRP A 157 19.17 5.83 9.08
N LEU A 158 19.62 6.10 7.86
CA LEU A 158 20.85 6.85 7.65
C LEU A 158 20.72 8.26 8.24
N LYS A 159 21.82 8.79 8.77
CA LYS A 159 21.83 10.13 9.40
C LYS A 159 21.49 11.24 8.42
N ASP A 160 21.93 11.10 7.16
CA ASP A 160 21.83 12.12 6.12
C ASP A 160 20.73 11.81 5.10
N VAL A 161 19.73 11.01 5.48
CA VAL A 161 18.59 10.70 4.62
C VAL A 161 17.78 11.97 4.33
N LYS A 162 17.43 12.17 3.06
CA LYS A 162 16.58 13.26 2.59
C LYS A 162 15.15 12.77 2.50
N PHE A 163 14.29 13.26 3.38
CA PHE A 163 12.86 12.99 3.31
C PHE A 163 12.16 13.98 2.40
N ILE A 164 11.29 13.47 1.53
CA ILE A 164 10.30 14.22 0.75
C ILE A 164 8.92 13.79 1.28
N PHE A 165 8.17 14.69 1.91
CA PHE A 165 6.82 14.37 2.40
C PHE A 165 5.75 14.84 1.44
N VAL A 166 4.77 13.98 1.20
CA VAL A 166 3.52 14.32 0.56
C VAL A 166 2.41 14.05 1.56
N ASP A 167 1.83 15.10 2.14
CA ASP A 167 0.69 14.98 3.05
C ASP A 167 -0.22 16.21 2.92
N ILE A 168 -1.46 16.08 3.33
CA ILE A 168 -2.42 17.17 3.36
C ILE A 168 -2.23 18.06 4.59
N SER A 169 -1.75 17.51 5.71
CA SER A 169 -1.51 18.27 6.94
C SER A 169 -0.10 18.83 6.95
N LYS A 170 0.00 20.15 6.88
CA LYS A 170 1.27 20.87 6.97
C LYS A 170 1.92 20.70 8.34
N GLU A 171 1.11 20.65 9.40
CA GLU A 171 1.55 20.54 10.79
C GLU A 171 2.34 19.24 11.02
N GLU A 172 1.85 18.13 10.45
CA GLU A 172 2.52 16.83 10.55
C GLU A 172 3.88 16.81 9.85
N ILE A 173 4.02 17.56 8.75
CA ILE A 173 5.28 17.68 8.01
C ILE A 173 6.28 18.56 8.78
N GLU A 174 5.83 19.71 9.30
CA GLU A 174 6.67 20.65 10.04
C GLU A 174 7.29 20.04 11.30
N LEU A 175 6.60 19.09 11.96
CA LEU A 175 7.13 18.35 13.12
C LEU A 175 8.43 17.58 12.80
N ARG A 176 8.63 17.20 11.54
CA ARG A 176 9.75 16.35 11.10
C ARG A 176 10.82 17.09 10.33
N LYS A 177 10.55 18.34 9.90
CA LYS A 177 11.49 19.20 9.15
C LYS A 177 12.18 18.45 7.99
N PRO A 178 11.41 17.96 7.00
CA PRO A 178 11.99 17.28 5.84
C PRO A 178 12.90 18.16 5.01
N CYS A 179 13.58 17.53 4.05
CA CYS A 179 14.28 18.26 3.00
C CYS A 179 13.30 18.99 2.06
N LEU A 180 12.13 18.40 1.82
CA LEU A 180 11.08 18.96 0.97
C LEU A 180 9.70 18.55 1.46
N ASP A 181 8.79 19.51 1.55
CA ASP A 181 7.40 19.36 1.93
C ASP A 181 6.47 19.66 0.74
N LEU A 182 5.62 18.69 0.40
CA LEU A 182 4.62 18.81 -0.66
C LEU A 182 3.24 18.73 -0.01
N VAL A 183 2.68 19.89 0.31
CA VAL A 183 1.39 20.00 1.01
C VAL A 183 0.25 19.94 0.00
N GLY A 184 -0.49 18.83 -0.03
CA GLY A 184 -1.61 18.68 -0.95
C GLY A 184 -2.24 17.29 -0.98
N ASP A 185 -3.21 17.11 -1.89
CA ASP A 185 -3.82 15.81 -2.12
C ASP A 185 -2.78 14.83 -2.70
N ALA A 186 -2.54 13.72 -2.00
CA ALA A 186 -1.56 12.73 -2.40
C ALA A 186 -1.81 12.17 -3.82
N ALA A 187 -3.07 12.01 -4.25
CA ALA A 187 -3.36 11.53 -5.59
C ALA A 187 -2.91 12.53 -6.67
N LYS A 188 -3.22 13.81 -6.47
CA LYS A 188 -2.82 14.88 -7.39
C LYS A 188 -1.31 15.07 -7.41
N VAL A 189 -0.66 15.07 -6.25
CA VAL A 189 0.79 15.25 -6.15
C VAL A 189 1.55 14.12 -6.83
N VAL A 190 1.11 12.87 -6.63
CA VAL A 190 1.71 11.72 -7.31
C VAL A 190 1.52 11.80 -8.83
N GLU A 191 0.36 12.26 -9.31
CA GLU A 191 0.13 12.49 -10.75
C GLU A 191 1.05 13.58 -11.31
N MET A 192 1.28 14.67 -10.58
CA MET A 192 2.22 15.73 -10.98
C MET A 192 3.66 15.21 -11.03
N ILE A 193 4.09 14.44 -10.03
CA ILE A 193 5.41 13.80 -10.01
C ILE A 193 5.56 12.83 -11.20
N ASP A 194 4.57 11.97 -11.47
CA ASP A 194 4.60 11.04 -12.60
C ASP A 194 4.65 11.77 -13.96
N LYS A 195 3.97 12.91 -14.08
CA LYS A 195 4.02 13.76 -15.28
C LYS A 195 5.41 14.35 -15.48
N GLU A 196 5.98 14.96 -14.45
CA GLU A 196 7.32 15.55 -14.49
C GLU A 196 8.40 14.50 -14.83
N ILE A 197 8.28 13.29 -14.28
CA ILE A 197 9.18 12.18 -14.61
C ILE A 197 9.02 11.72 -16.06
N LYS A 198 7.83 11.81 -16.65
CA LYS A 198 7.63 11.43 -18.06
C LYS A 198 8.30 12.39 -19.03
N ASP A 199 8.39 13.67 -18.68
CA ASP A 199 9.03 14.68 -19.51
C ASP A 199 10.56 14.48 -19.56
N ASP A 200 11.16 13.94 -18.48
CA ASP A 200 12.56 13.51 -18.44
C ASP A 200 12.71 12.15 -17.71
N PRO A 201 12.54 11.02 -18.43
CA PRO A 201 12.39 9.70 -17.85
C PRO A 201 13.71 9.17 -17.27
N PHE A 202 13.62 8.68 -16.05
CA PHE A 202 14.66 7.85 -15.45
C PHE A 202 14.05 6.56 -14.89
N CYS A 203 14.81 5.48 -14.94
CA CYS A 203 14.44 4.21 -14.36
C CYS A 203 15.69 3.56 -13.79
N LEU A 204 15.63 3.07 -12.54
CA LEU A 204 16.74 2.34 -11.94
C LEU A 204 17.00 1.03 -12.72
N GLY A 205 15.95 0.42 -13.27
CA GLY A 205 16.02 -0.86 -13.97
C GLY A 205 16.27 -2.05 -13.02
N LYS A 206 16.02 -3.27 -13.50
CA LYS A 206 16.15 -4.49 -12.68
C LYS A 206 17.60 -4.81 -12.30
N THR A 207 18.56 -4.35 -13.12
CA THR A 207 20.00 -4.55 -12.92
C THR A 207 20.63 -3.51 -12.00
N HIS A 208 19.86 -2.57 -11.45
CA HIS A 208 20.41 -1.60 -10.51
C HIS A 208 20.91 -2.31 -9.24
N PRO A 209 22.09 -1.96 -8.72
CA PRO A 209 22.60 -2.54 -7.48
C PRO A 209 21.62 -2.43 -6.31
N TRP A 210 20.85 -1.34 -6.26
CA TRP A 210 19.84 -1.14 -5.21
C TRP A 210 18.67 -2.12 -5.32
N VAL A 211 18.09 -2.24 -6.52
CA VAL A 211 16.94 -3.13 -6.78
C VAL A 211 17.36 -4.58 -6.55
N GLU A 212 18.54 -4.97 -7.04
CA GLU A 212 19.11 -6.30 -6.82
C GLU A 212 19.32 -6.59 -5.33
N ALA A 213 19.89 -5.65 -4.57
CA ALA A 213 20.10 -5.80 -3.13
C ALA A 213 18.78 -6.01 -2.36
N ILE A 214 17.74 -5.25 -2.72
CA ILE A 214 16.40 -5.38 -2.12
C ILE A 214 15.79 -6.74 -2.46
N GLN A 215 15.81 -7.13 -3.74
CA GLN A 215 15.24 -8.40 -4.20
C GLN A 215 15.95 -9.60 -3.59
N LYS A 216 17.30 -9.59 -3.59
CA LYS A 216 18.10 -10.61 -2.94
C LYS A 216 17.73 -10.74 -1.47
N LYS A 217 17.66 -9.62 -0.75
CA LYS A 217 17.32 -9.64 0.68
C LYS A 217 15.90 -10.10 0.95
N ALA A 218 14.94 -9.69 0.12
CA ALA A 218 13.56 -10.12 0.20
C ALA A 218 13.46 -11.64 0.01
N ASN A 219 14.11 -12.19 -1.02
CA ASN A 219 14.11 -13.62 -1.31
C ASN A 219 14.77 -14.45 -0.21
N GLU A 220 15.89 -13.98 0.36
CA GLU A 220 16.54 -14.61 1.52
C GLU A 220 15.59 -14.67 2.72
N ASN A 221 14.91 -13.57 3.02
CA ASN A 221 14.02 -13.48 4.18
C ASN A 221 12.75 -14.31 3.99
N VAL A 222 12.17 -14.32 2.78
CA VAL A 222 11.04 -15.18 2.44
C VAL A 222 11.43 -16.66 2.56
N SER A 223 12.59 -17.05 2.05
CA SER A 223 13.08 -18.45 2.14
C SER A 223 13.27 -18.88 3.59
N LYS A 224 13.84 -18.01 4.44
CA LYS A 224 13.96 -18.26 5.89
C LYS A 224 12.60 -18.41 6.56
N MET A 225 11.65 -17.55 6.21
CA MET A 225 10.28 -17.60 6.74
C MET A 225 9.59 -18.91 6.34
N VAL A 226 9.68 -19.32 5.07
CA VAL A 226 9.14 -20.61 4.59
C VAL A 226 9.77 -21.79 5.34
N ALA A 227 11.10 -21.79 5.51
CA ALA A 227 11.79 -22.84 6.26
C ALA A 227 11.37 -22.88 7.74
N GLN A 228 11.01 -21.75 8.35
CA GLN A 228 10.48 -21.70 9.72
C GLN A 228 9.05 -22.22 9.80
N LEU A 229 8.19 -21.86 8.83
CA LEU A 229 6.80 -22.31 8.76
C LEU A 229 6.68 -23.82 8.50
N ALA A 230 7.66 -24.41 7.83
CA ALA A 230 7.71 -25.85 7.59
C ALA A 230 8.11 -26.68 8.83
N LYS A 231 8.60 -26.03 9.90
CA LYS A 231 8.92 -26.74 11.14
C LYS A 231 7.62 -27.08 11.85
N ASP A 232 7.48 -28.33 12.25
CA ASP A 232 6.37 -28.74 13.13
C ASP A 232 6.66 -28.19 14.53
N VAL A 233 6.06 -27.06 14.85
CA VAL A 233 6.18 -26.40 16.15
C VAL A 233 4.90 -26.67 16.92
N VAL A 234 5.00 -27.47 17.98
CA VAL A 234 3.91 -27.63 18.95
C VAL A 234 3.59 -26.26 19.55
N PRO A 235 2.36 -25.75 19.38
CA PRO A 235 2.00 -24.42 19.87
C PRO A 235 1.92 -24.46 21.40
N PHE A 236 2.79 -23.69 22.05
CA PHE A 236 2.80 -23.49 23.50
C PHE A 236 2.81 -24.77 24.35
N ASN A 237 4.02 -25.24 24.70
CA ASN A 237 4.14 -26.09 25.89
C ASN A 237 3.90 -25.21 27.13
N PHE A 238 2.70 -25.30 27.70
CA PHE A 238 2.29 -24.65 28.96
C PHE A 238 3.19 -25.01 30.17
N TRP A 239 4.07 -26.01 30.02
CA TRP A 239 4.74 -26.72 31.12
C TRP A 239 6.24 -26.44 31.30
N HIS A 240 6.86 -25.51 30.57
CA HIS A 240 8.26 -25.18 30.82
C HIS A 240 8.36 -24.10 31.91
N ARG A 241 8.57 -24.56 33.15
CA ARG A 241 9.06 -23.80 34.32
C ARG A 241 10.58 -23.91 34.38
#